data_AF-A0A7C7Y185-F1
#
_entry.id   AF-A0A7C7Y185-F1
#
_cell.length_a   1.000
_cell.length_b   1.000
_cell.length_c   1.000
_cell.angle_alpha   90.00
_cell.angle_beta   90.00
_cell.angle_gamma   90.00
#
_symmetry.space_group_name_H-M   'P 1'
#
loop_
_entity.id
_entity.type
_entity.pdbx_description
1 polymer ?
#
loop_
_entity_poly.entity_id
_entity_poly.type
_entity_poly.pdbx_seq_one_letter_code
_entity_poly.pdbx_strand_id
1 'polypeptide(L)' 'MAAKELYDLGEKPELGVVPEKMHAFLVRQDRFGEPRDAWQREVIPTPETGPKDVLVYVGNRKNKQRFL' A
#
# COMPACT_ATOMS: atom_id res chain seq x y z
N MET A 1 17.23 -11.02 1.96
CA MET A 1 17.08 -10.64 0.53
C MET A 1 16.67 -9.17 0.49
N ALA A 2 17.04 -8.42 -0.55
CA ALA A 2 16.63 -7.02 -0.66
C ALA A 2 15.12 -6.93 -0.96
N ALA A 3 14.41 -6.03 -0.28
CA ALA A 3 13.01 -5.74 -0.57
C ALA A 3 12.86 -5.25 -2.02
N LYS A 4 11.81 -5.66 -2.73
CA LYS A 4 11.45 -4.95 -3.97
C LYS A 4 11.00 -3.54 -3.62
N GLU A 5 11.30 -2.59 -4.51
CA GLU A 5 10.85 -1.21 -4.35
C GLU A 5 9.31 -1.08 -4.38
N LEU A 6 8.65 -1.87 -5.24
CA LEU A 6 7.20 -1.92 -5.38
C LEU A 6 6.77 -3.37 -5.67
N TYR A 7 5.63 -3.78 -5.10
CA TYR A 7 4.99 -5.07 -5.35
C TYR A 7 3.70 -4.86 -6.13
N ASP A 8 3.40 -5.78 -7.07
CA ASP A 8 2.17 -5.74 -7.85
C ASP A 8 0.94 -6.06 -6.99
N LEU A 9 -0.24 -5.61 -7.43
CA LEU A 9 -1.50 -5.91 -6.73
C LEU A 9 -1.74 -7.42 -6.65
N GLY A 10 -1.78 -7.94 -5.42
CA GLY A 10 -1.97 -9.37 -5.14
C GLY A 10 -0.66 -10.13 -4.89
N GLU A 11 0.49 -9.54 -5.21
CA GLU A 11 1.80 -10.03 -4.79
C GLU A 11 2.04 -9.63 -3.32
N LYS A 12 2.31 -10.62 -2.47
CA LYS A 12 2.54 -10.39 -1.04
C LYS A 12 4.04 -10.33 -0.76
N PRO A 13 4.56 -9.29 -0.08
CA PRO A 13 5.94 -9.28 0.41
C PRO A 13 6.15 -10.35 1.49
N GLU A 14 7.40 -10.74 1.69
CA GLU A 14 7.79 -11.60 2.82
C GLU A 14 7.45 -10.91 4.15
N LEU A 15 7.15 -11.71 5.18
CA LEU A 15 6.76 -11.16 6.48
C LEU A 15 7.94 -10.38 7.09
N GLY A 16 7.68 -9.13 7.49
CA GLY A 16 8.69 -8.22 8.04
C GLY A 16 9.45 -7.42 6.99
N VAL A 17 9.24 -7.68 5.70
CA VAL A 17 9.81 -6.87 4.61
C VAL A 17 8.82 -5.75 4.26
N VAL A 18 9.30 -4.50 4.32
CA VAL A 18 8.53 -3.31 3.97
C VAL A 18 9.08 -2.75 2.65
N PRO A 19 8.25 -2.60 1.59
CA PRO A 19 8.69 -1.98 0.35
C PRO A 19 8.85 -0.47 0.50
N GLU A 20 9.73 0.12 -0.32
CA GLU A 20 9.93 1.59 -0.34
C GLU A 20 8.72 2.34 -0.90
N LYS A 21 7.96 1.72 -1.81
CA LYS A 21 6.77 2.29 -2.45
C LYS A 21 5.57 1.35 -2.38
N MET A 22 4.37 1.94 -2.43
CA MET A 22 3.09 1.24 -2.44
C MET A 22 2.11 1.84 -3.44
N HIS A 23 1.17 1.01 -3.91
CA HIS A 23 0.01 1.48 -4.67
C HIS A 23 -1.04 2.09 -3.74
N ALA A 24 -1.58 3.24 -4.14
CA ALA A 24 -2.66 3.89 -3.43
C ALA A 24 -3.61 4.60 -4.39
N PHE A 25 -4.85 4.83 -3.97
CA PHE A 25 -5.71 5.80 -4.64
C PHE A 25 -5.60 7.15 -3.93
N LEU A 26 -5.19 8.17 -4.66
CA LEU A 26 -4.96 9.51 -4.13
C LEU A 26 -5.95 10.51 -4.71
N VAL A 27 -6.31 11.49 -3.88
CA VAL A 27 -7.02 12.70 -4.28
C VAL A 27 -6.07 13.88 -4.14
N ARG A 28 -5.98 14.73 -5.16
CA ARG A 28 -5.18 15.97 -5.16
C ARG A 28 -6.04 17.17 -5.52
N GLN A 29 -5.62 18.35 -5.07
CA GLN A 29 -6.38 19.60 -5.17
C GLN A 29 -6.69 20.02 -6.61
N ASP A 30 -5.77 19.76 -7.53
CA ASP A 30 -5.88 20.06 -8.96
C ASP A 30 -6.97 19.25 -9.68
N ARG A 31 -7.50 18.20 -9.03
CA ARG A 31 -8.50 17.28 -9.58
C ARG A 31 -9.67 17.04 -8.64
N PHE A 32 -9.96 17.96 -7.73
CA PHE A 32 -11.17 17.86 -6.92
C PHE A 32 -12.42 17.89 -7.81
N GLY A 33 -13.42 17.09 -7.44
CA GLY A 33 -14.64 16.91 -8.22
C GLY A 33 -15.28 15.55 -7.96
N GLU A 34 -15.99 15.04 -8.96
CA GLU A 34 -16.65 13.74 -8.91
C GLU A 34 -15.66 12.60 -8.58
N PRO A 35 -16.04 11.61 -7.75
CA PRO A 35 -15.13 10.56 -7.31
C PRO A 35 -14.42 9.82 -8.45
N ARG A 36 -15.09 9.65 -9.59
CA ARG A 36 -14.55 8.98 -10.78
C ARG A 36 -13.29 9.67 -11.33
N ASP A 37 -13.25 10.99 -11.24
CA ASP A 37 -12.17 11.80 -11.79
C ASP A 37 -11.15 12.19 -10.70
N ALA A 38 -11.62 12.40 -9.47
CA ALA A 38 -10.79 12.81 -8.33
C ALA A 38 -9.86 11.70 -7.79
N TRP A 39 -10.33 10.44 -7.79
CA TRP A 39 -9.57 9.30 -7.28
C TRP A 39 -8.73 8.67 -8.38
N GLN A 40 -7.40 8.75 -8.24
CA GLN A 40 -6.47 8.20 -9.23
C GLN A 40 -5.50 7.21 -8.58
N ARG A 41 -5.15 6.15 -9.31
CA ARG A 41 -4.13 5.18 -8.88
C ARG A 41 -2.75 5.80 -9.03
N GLU A 42 -2.01 5.85 -7.94
CA GLU A 42 -0.64 6.34 -7.91
C GLU A 42 0.27 5.37 -7.16
N VAL A 43 1.57 5.51 -7.39
CA VAL A 43 2.62 4.87 -6.61
C VAL A 43 3.24 5.94 -5.73
N ILE A 44 3.24 5.72 -4.42
CA ILE A 44 3.77 6.66 -3.44
C ILE A 44 4.77 5.97 -2.52
N PRO A 45 5.64 6.72 -1.82
CA PRO A 45 6.45 6.16 -0.74
C PRO A 45 5.58 5.49 0.32
N THR A 46 6.06 4.37 0.86
CA THR A 46 5.43 3.74 2.01
C THR A 46 5.61 4.64 3.24
N PRO A 47 4.55 4.92 4.03
CA PRO A 47 4.67 5.75 5.22
C PRO A 47 5.64 5.16 6.25
N GLU A 48 6.40 6.03 6.91
CA GLU A 48 7.19 5.65 8.08
C GLU A 48 6.26 5.38 9.28
N THR A 49 6.60 4.37 10.09
CA THR A 49 5.86 4.02 11.31
C THR A 49 6.61 4.47 12.56
N GLY A 50 5.94 5.18 13.46
CA GLY A 50 6.48 5.54 14.76
C GLY A 50 6.42 4.39 15.78
N PRO A 51 6.92 4.61 17.02
CA PRO A 51 7.03 3.56 18.05
C PRO A 51 5.70 2.93 18.51
N LYS A 52 4.55 3.57 18.22
CA LYS A 52 3.21 3.09 18.59
C LYS A 52 2.33 2.80 17.37
N ASP A 53 2.90 2.86 16.18
CA ASP A 53 2.18 2.62 14.93
C ASP A 53 2.39 1.18 14.48
N VAL A 54 1.49 0.70 13.62
CA VAL A 54 1.63 -0.59 12.96
C VAL A 54 1.42 -0.42 11.47
N LEU A 55 2.22 -1.11 10.67
CA LEU A 55 2.02 -1.18 9.22
C LEU A 55 1.18 -2.40 8.86
N VAL A 56 0.07 -2.18 8.17
CA VAL A 56 -0.86 -3.25 7.79
C VAL A 56 -0.85 -3.44 6.27
N TYR A 57 -0.54 -4.65 5.83
CA TYR A 57 -0.71 -5.04 4.43
C TYR A 57 -2.21 -5.27 4.12
N VAL A 58 -2.78 -4.45 3.24
CA VAL A 58 -4.18 -4.56 2.81
C VAL A 58 -4.29 -5.50 1.60
N GLY A 59 -4.54 -6.78 1.88
CA GLY A 59 -4.68 -7.82 0.86
C GLY A 59 -6.12 -8.28 0.62
N ASN A 60 -6.33 -9.12 -0.40
CA ASN A 60 -7.63 -9.72 -0.67
C ASN A 60 -7.93 -10.90 0.28
N ARG A 61 -9.21 -11.16 0.56
CA ARG A 61 -9.73 -12.19 1.50
C ARG A 61 -9.26 -13.62 1.21
N LYS A 62 -8.76 -13.90 0.01
CA LYS A 62 -8.18 -15.20 -0.37
C LYS A 62 -6.77 -15.43 0.20
N ASN A 63 -6.04 -14.39 0.61
CA ASN A 63 -4.70 -14.48 1.20
C ASN A 63 -4.72 -14.69 2.73
N LYS A 64 -5.68 -15.47 3.23
CA LYS A 64 -5.89 -15.71 4.68
C LYS A 64 -4.81 -16.66 5.24
N GLN A 65 -3.55 -16.22 5.26
CA GLN A 65 -2.58 -16.80 6.19
C GLN A 65 -2.97 -16.29 7.58
N ARG A 66 -3.44 -17.20 8.44
CA ARG A 66 -3.67 -16.94 9.86
C ARG A 66 -2.45 -16.21 10.43
N PHE A 67 -2.60 -14.94 10.76
CA PHE A 67 -1.80 -14.35 11.83
C PHE A 67 -2.39 -14.97 13.10
N LEU A 68 -1.62 -15.90 13.70
CA LEU A 68 -1.95 -16.49 14.99
C LEU A 68 -2.10 -15.40 16.06
#